data_AF-A0A7X0MQQ6-F1
#
_entry.id   AF-A0A7X0MQQ6-F1
#
_cell.length_a   1.000
_cell.length_b   1.000
_cell.length_c   1.000
_cell.angle_alpha   90.00
_cell.angle_beta   90.00
_cell.angle_gamma   90.00
#
_symmetry.space_group_name_H-M   'P 1'
#
loop_
_entity.id
_entity.type
_entity.pdbx_description
1 polymer ?
#
loop_
_entity_poly.entity_id
_entity_poly.type
_entity_poly.pdbx_seq_one_letter_code
_entity_poly.pdbx_strand_id
1 'polypeptide(L)'
;MDGIGDLQLRHGARRASAYARAEPLIRCIAATIHRHRAATGALDGFPETHELVTACRADGLVAPRGGPVTPRTVLRTLRLMGLR
;
A
#
# COMPACT_ATOMS: atom_id res chain seq x y z
N MET A 1 -16.54 5.49 -14.77
CA MET A 1 -15.16 5.81 -15.18
C MET A 1 -14.24 4.84 -14.46
N ASP A 2 -13.91 3.73 -15.13
CA ASP A 2 -13.06 2.67 -14.60
C ASP A 2 -11.59 3.13 -14.54
N GLY A 3 -11.12 3.46 -13.34
CA GLY A 3 -9.71 3.83 -13.08
C GLY A 3 -8.70 2.73 -13.47
N ILE A 4 -9.16 1.52 -13.79
CA ILE A 4 -8.33 0.41 -14.26
C ILE A 4 -7.85 0.62 -15.70
N GLY A 5 -8.67 1.26 -16.55
CA GLY A 5 -8.34 1.50 -17.96
C GLY A 5 -7.17 2.49 -18.14
N ASP A 6 -7.19 3.59 -17.37
CA ASP A 6 -6.13 4.62 -17.41
C ASP A 6 -4.79 4.06 -16.87
N LEU A 7 -4.87 3.16 -15.89
CA LEU A 7 -3.70 2.51 -15.29
C LEU A 7 -3.04 1.47 -16.23
N GLN A 8 -3.85 0.80 -17.07
CA GLN A 8 -3.37 -0.20 -18.03
C GLN A 8 -2.53 0.43 -19.15
N LEU A 9 -2.92 1.63 -19.59
CA LEU A 9 -2.23 2.41 -20.63
C LEU A 9 -0.86 2.94 -20.19
N ARG A 10 -0.67 3.27 -18.90
CA ARG A 10 0.58 3.86 -18.39
C ARG A 10 1.60 2.84 -17.86
N HIS A 11 1.16 1.64 -17.52
CA HIS A 11 1.95 0.70 -16.73
C HIS A 11 1.95 -0.75 -17.26
N GLY A 12 1.13 -1.06 -18.28
CA GLY A 12 0.97 -2.40 -18.83
C GLY A 12 0.10 -3.31 -17.96
N ALA A 13 -0.57 -4.29 -18.59
CA ALA A 13 -1.60 -5.14 -17.97
C ALA A 13 -1.17 -5.85 -16.67
N ARG A 14 0.12 -6.22 -16.57
CA ARG A 14 0.67 -6.87 -15.37
C ARG A 14 0.73 -5.93 -14.16
N ARG A 15 1.14 -4.68 -14.36
CA ARG A 15 1.29 -3.72 -13.27
C ARG A 15 -0.07 -3.19 -12.84
N ALA A 16 -0.99 -2.98 -13.78
CA ALA A 16 -2.39 -2.65 -13.46
C ALA A 16 -3.06 -3.75 -12.61
N SER A 17 -2.86 -5.02 -12.96
CA SER A 17 -3.34 -6.15 -12.15
C SER A 17 -2.70 -6.21 -10.75
N ALA A 18 -1.41 -5.87 -10.64
CA ALA A 18 -0.73 -5.84 -9.35
C ALA A 18 -1.26 -4.71 -8.45
N TYR A 19 -1.52 -3.53 -9.02
CA TYR A 19 -2.16 -2.42 -8.33
C TYR A 19 -3.57 -2.78 -7.87
N ALA A 20 -4.42 -3.32 -8.75
CA ALA A 20 -5.80 -3.68 -8.40
C ALA A 20 -5.86 -4.67 -7.22
N ARG A 21 -4.96 -5.67 -7.19
CA ARG A 21 -4.89 -6.62 -6.07
C ARG A 21 -4.29 -6.03 -4.79
N ALA A 22 -3.41 -5.03 -4.93
CA ALA A 22 -2.76 -4.37 -3.80
C ALA A 22 -3.53 -3.15 -3.30
N GLU A 23 -4.59 -2.73 -3.98
CA GLU A 23 -5.32 -1.49 -3.68
C GLU A 23 -5.78 -1.37 -2.22
N PRO A 24 -6.35 -2.40 -1.57
CA PRO A 24 -6.71 -2.31 -0.16
C PRO A 24 -5.50 -1.99 0.74
N LEU A 25 -4.34 -2.61 0.44
CA LEU A 25 -3.09 -2.35 1.17
C LEU A 25 -2.52 -0.97 0.86
N ILE A 26 -2.61 -0.50 -0.40
CA ILE A 26 -2.17 0.84 -0.79
C ILE A 26 -2.95 1.88 0.01
N ARG A 27 -4.27 1.73 0.12
CA ARG A 27 -5.14 2.64 0.89
C ARG A 27 -4.80 2.60 2.37
N CYS A 28 -4.64 1.41 2.96
CA CYS A 28 -4.23 1.28 4.37
C CYS A 28 -2.86 1.93 4.65
N ILE A 29 -1.86 1.67 3.82
CA ILE A 29 -0.51 2.22 3.97
C ILE A 29 -0.54 3.75 3.84
N ALA A 30 -1.23 4.29 2.84
CA ALA A 30 -1.37 5.74 2.65
C ALA A 30 -2.04 6.41 3.86
N ALA A 31 -3.14 5.83 4.37
CA ALA A 31 -3.84 6.34 5.54
C ALA A 31 -2.96 6.28 6.81
N THR A 32 -2.14 5.24 6.94
CA THR A 32 -1.23 5.08 8.08
C THR A 32 -0.07 6.07 8.03
N ILE A 33 0.52 6.31 6.86
CA ILE A 33 1.53 7.36 6.66
C ILE A 33 0.93 8.73 6.98
N HIS A 34 -0.27 9.03 6.48
CA HIS A 34 -0.95 10.30 6.78
C HIS A 34 -1.15 10.50 8.28
N ARG A 35 -1.65 9.47 8.98
CA ARG A 35 -1.82 9.50 10.45
C ARG A 35 -0.49 9.69 11.19
N HIS A 36 0.56 9.01 10.77
CA HIS A 36 1.90 9.14 11.35
C HIS A 36 2.44 10.58 11.21
N ARG A 37 2.29 11.18 10.03
CA ARG A 37 2.70 12.58 9.79
C ARG A 37 1.88 13.57 10.61
N ALA A 38 0.57 13.36 10.70
CA ALA A 38 -0.31 14.18 11.53
C ALA A 38 0.05 14.09 13.02
N ALA A 39 0.44 12.91 13.49
CA ALA A 39 0.81 12.68 14.90
C ALA A 39 2.20 13.23 15.26
N THR A 40 3.17 13.18 14.33
CA THR A 40 4.56 13.58 14.58
C THR A 40 4.88 15.01 14.16
N GLY A 41 4.05 15.62 13.31
CA GLY A 41 4.34 16.90 12.66
C GLY A 41 5.44 16.83 11.60
N ALA A 42 6.03 15.65 11.37
CA ALA A 42 7.07 15.45 10.38
C ALA A 42 6.44 15.18 9.01
N LEU A 43 6.53 16.14 8.08
CA LEU A 43 5.97 16.01 6.73
C LEU A 43 6.59 14.87 5.92
N ASP A 44 7.88 14.60 6.15
CA ASP A 44 8.61 13.48 5.56
C ASP A 44 8.67 12.25 6.48
N GLY A 45 8.00 12.33 7.64
CA GLY A 45 7.89 11.25 8.59
C GLY A 45 7.30 10.00 7.94
N PHE A 46 7.96 8.87 8.16
CA PHE A 46 7.56 7.59 7.62
C PHE A 46 7.46 6.56 8.76
N PRO A 47 6.30 5.88 8.91
CA PRO A 47 6.15 4.85 9.90
C PRO A 47 7.08 3.67 9.61
N GLU A 48 7.46 2.97 10.67
CA GLU A 48 8.24 1.75 10.54
C GLU A 48 7.47 0.68 9.77
N THR A 49 8.19 -0.22 9.07
CA THR A 49 7.53 -1.29 8.30
C THR A 49 6.65 -2.17 9.20
N HIS A 50 7.06 -2.38 10.45
CA HIS A 50 6.28 -3.14 11.43
C HIS A 50 4.95 -2.45 11.80
N GLU A 51 4.93 -1.12 11.90
CA GLU A 51 3.72 -0.34 12.18
C GLU A 51 2.73 -0.47 11.01
N LEU A 52 3.22 -0.37 9.77
CA LEU A 52 2.40 -0.57 8.57
C LEU A 52 1.80 -1.97 8.51
N VAL A 53 2.58 -3.01 8.82
CA VAL A 53 2.08 -4.39 8.89
C VAL A 53 1.00 -4.51 9.97
N THR A 54 1.23 -3.91 11.14
CA THR A 54 0.31 -3.99 12.28
C THR A 54 -1.01 -3.29 11.96
N ALA A 55 -0.96 -2.08 11.41
CA ALA A 55 -2.14 -1.32 11.00
C ALA A 55 -2.98 -2.09 9.99
N CYS A 56 -2.36 -2.60 8.92
CA CYS A 56 -3.13 -3.31 7.89
C CYS A 56 -3.65 -4.67 8.34
N ARG A 57 -3.00 -5.34 9.30
CA ARG A 57 -3.55 -6.55 9.93
C ARG A 57 -4.73 -6.23 10.85
N ALA A 58 -4.66 -5.13 11.60
CA ALA A 58 -5.76 -4.68 12.46
C ALA A 58 -7.01 -4.36 11.64
N ASP A 59 -6.84 -3.84 10.42
CA ASP A 59 -7.92 -3.61 9.45
C ASP A 59 -8.41 -4.91 8.76
N GLY A 60 -7.89 -6.09 9.16
CA GLY A 60 -8.30 -7.39 8.62
C GLY A 60 -7.82 -7.66 7.19
N LEU A 61 -6.84 -6.91 6.69
CA LEU A 61 -6.37 -7.06 5.31
C LEU A 61 -5.52 -8.31 5.12
N VAL A 62 -5.56 -8.83 3.89
CA VAL A 62 -4.76 -9.97 3.43
C VAL A 62 -3.78 -9.52 2.34
N ALA A 63 -2.74 -10.32 2.12
CA ALA A 63 -1.79 -10.05 1.05
C ALA A 63 -2.46 -10.21 -0.34
N PRO A 64 -1.94 -9.55 -1.41
CA PRO A 64 -2.55 -9.56 -2.75
C PRO A 64 -2.66 -10.95 -3.43
N ARG A 65 -2.02 -11.97 -2.86
CA ARG A 65 -2.05 -13.36 -3.32
C ARG A 65 -2.61 -14.32 -2.25
N GLY A 66 -3.33 -13.79 -1.27
CA GLY A 66 -3.77 -14.53 -0.10
C GLY A 66 -2.69 -14.64 0.98
N GLY A 67 -3.12 -15.01 2.18
CA GLY A 67 -2.27 -15.13 3.36
C GLY A 67 -2.07 -13.81 4.12
N PRO A 68 -1.29 -13.85 5.21
CA PRO A 68 -1.13 -12.70 6.10
C PRO A 68 -0.32 -11.58 5.45
N VAL A 69 -0.62 -10.34 5.84
CA VAL A 69 0.24 -9.18 5.52
C VAL A 69 1.58 -9.37 6.23
N THR A 70 2.69 -9.25 5.50
CA THR A 70 4.05 -9.39 6.04
C THR A 70 4.88 -8.16 5.70
N PRO A 71 6.07 -7.97 6.31
CA PRO A 71 6.99 -6.90 5.91
C PRO A 71 7.30 -6.93 4.40
N ARG A 72 7.47 -8.12 3.81
CA ARG A 72 7.68 -8.26 2.36
C ARG A 72 6.47 -7.79 1.55
N THR A 73 5.25 -8.04 2.03
CA THR A 73 4.02 -7.56 1.40
C THR A 73 4.00 -6.03 1.39
N VAL A 74 4.25 -5.41 2.55
CA VAL A 74 4.31 -3.95 2.69
C VAL A 74 5.40 -3.33 1.81
N LEU A 75 6.64 -3.83 1.84
CA LEU A 75 7.74 -3.35 0.99
C LEU A 75 7.44 -3.50 -0.51
N ARG A 76 6.69 -4.54 -0.91
CA ARG A 76 6.26 -4.67 -2.30
C ARG A 76 5.21 -3.64 -2.66
N THR A 77 4.26 -3.38 -1.78
CA THR A 77 3.22 -2.38 -1.98
C THR A 77 3.80 -0.96 -2.01
N LEU A 78 4.76 -0.67 -1.13
CA LEU A 78 5.51 0.59 -1.13
C LEU A 78 6.19 0.82 -2.50
N ARG A 79 6.93 -0.17 -3.02
CA ARG A 79 7.50 -0.10 -4.38
C ARG A 79 6.46 0.12 -5.48
N LEU A 80 5.26 -0.46 -5.33
CA LEU A 80 4.17 -0.19 -6.27
C LEU A 80 3.76 1.28 -6.20
N MET A 81 3.62 1.85 -5.01
CA MET A 81 3.32 3.28 -4.78
C MET A 81 4.45 4.24 -5.20
N GLY A 82 5.59 3.74 -5.68
CA GLY A 82 6.77 4.56 -5.98
C GLY A 82 7.50 5.05 -4.73
N LEU A 83 7.24 4.41 -3.58
CA LEU A 83 7.85 4.72 -2.30
C LEU A 83 8.80 3.57 -1.96
N ARG A 84 10.12 3.82 -1.91
CA ARG A 84 11.14 2.88 -1.40
C ARG A 84 11.26 1.53 -2.13
#